data_AF-A0AAV0KYU4-F1
#
_entry.id   AF-A0AAV0KYU4-F1
#
_cell.length_a   1.000
_cell.length_b   1.000
_cell.length_c   1.000
_cell.angle_alpha   90.00
_cell.angle_beta   90.00
_cell.angle_gamma   90.00
#
_symmetry.space_group_name_H-M   'P 1'
#
loop_
_entity.id
_entity.type
_entity.pdbx_description
1 polymer ?
#
loop_
_entity_poly.entity_id
_entity_poly.type
_entity_poly.pdbx_seq_one_letter_code
_entity_poly.pdbx_strand_id
1 'polypeptide(L)' 'MIVWLQLPGLPIHLYHKEVLTSIGNLIGRTIKLDYHTLNQRRAKFARLAVEIDLGKPLIPRVHIDGEWQKVEYENLPEV' A
#
# COMPACT_ATOMS: atom_id res chain seq x y z
N MET A 1 7.29 -12.60 -2.73
CA MET A 1 6.44 -12.37 -3.93
C MET A 1 6.13 -10.88 -4.02
N ILE A 2 6.18 -10.30 -5.23
CA ILE A 2 5.79 -8.89 -5.43
C ILE A 2 4.28 -8.83 -5.67
N VAL A 3 3.58 -8.05 -4.85
CA VAL A 3 2.14 -7.83 -4.95
C VAL A 3 1.85 -6.33 -5.00
N TRP A 4 0.75 -5.97 -5.67
CA TRP A 4 0.25 -4.61 -5.65
C TRP A 4 -0.72 -4.45 -4.48
N LEU A 5 -0.56 -3.37 -3.73
CA LEU A 5 -1.44 -2.96 -2.66
C LEU A 5 -2.24 -1.74 -3.10
N GLN A 6 -3.50 -1.70 -2.71
CA GLN A 6 -4.34 -0.52 -2.76
C GLN A 6 -4.70 -0.07 -1.34
N LEU A 7 -4.55 1.23 -1.11
CA LEU A 7 -4.94 1.93 0.12
C LEU A 7 -6.09 2.88 -0.24
N PRO A 8 -7.34 2.38 -0.26
CA PRO A 8 -8.49 3.21 -0.57
C PRO A 8 -8.75 4.21 0.55
N GLY A 9 -9.09 5.45 0.18
CA GLY A 9 -9.44 6.50 1.16
C GLY A 9 -8.26 7.06 1.96
N LEU A 10 -7.02 6.71 1.60
CA LEU A 10 -5.84 7.31 2.23
C LEU A 10 -5.88 8.84 2.03
N PRO A 11 -5.70 9.64 3.09
CA PRO A 11 -5.66 11.09 2.95
C PRO A 11 -4.57 11.56 2.00
N ILE A 12 -4.87 12.54 1.13
CA ILE A 12 -3.95 13.02 0.09
C ILE A 12 -2.64 13.60 0.67
N HIS A 13 -2.67 14.13 1.89
CA HIS A 13 -1.48 14.62 2.58
C HIS A 13 -0.50 13.50 2.94
N LEU A 14 -0.89 12.23 2.87
CA LEU A 14 0.00 11.06 3.09
C LEU A 14 0.58 10.49 1.78
N TYR A 15 0.31 11.12 0.63
CA TYR A 15 0.75 10.63 -0.69
C TYR A 15 2.21 10.99 -1.00
N HIS A 16 2.96 11.49 0.00
CA HIS A 16 4.39 11.71 -0.13
C HIS A 16 5.12 10.38 -0.30
N LYS A 17 6.09 10.36 -1.21
CA LYS A 17 6.90 9.16 -1.52
C LYS A 17 7.46 8.50 -0.27
N GLU A 18 7.99 9.27 0.66
CA GLU A 18 8.59 8.78 1.90
C GLU A 18 7.56 8.15 2.85
N VAL A 19 6.37 8.76 2.94
CA VAL A 19 5.25 8.24 3.74
C VAL A 19 4.72 6.94 3.14
N LEU A 20 4.44 6.91 1.83
CA LEU A 20 3.98 5.70 1.14
C LEU A 20 5.00 4.56 1.22
N THR A 21 6.29 4.89 1.16
CA THR A 21 7.37 3.90 1.32
C THR A 21 7.43 3.37 2.74
N SER A 22 7.22 4.23 3.75
CA SER A 22 7.14 3.82 5.15
C SER A 22 5.94 2.91 5.39
N ILE A 23 4.76 3.27 4.86
CA ILE A 23 3.54 2.45 4.94
C ILE A 23 3.75 1.10 4.26
N GLY A 24 4.32 1.10 3.04
CA GLY A 24 4.63 -0.15 2.34
C GLY A 24 5.57 -1.03 3.15
N ASN A 25 6.61 -0.44 3.75
CA ASN A 25 7.59 -1.12 4.61
C ASN A 25 7.01 -1.74 5.88
N LEU A 26 5.86 -1.25 6.37
CA LEU A 26 5.13 -1.91 7.47
C LEU A 26 4.48 -3.23 7.04
N ILE A 27 4.14 -3.35 5.75
CA ILE A 27 3.44 -4.52 5.19
C ILE A 27 4.45 -5.52 4.60
N GLY A 28 5.47 -5.00 3.91
CA GLY A 28 6.50 -5.78 3.24
C GLY A 28 7.56 -4.85 2.64
N ARG A 29 8.54 -5.35 1.90
CA ARG A 29 9.57 -4.45 1.35
C ARG A 29 9.00 -3.64 0.18
N THR A 30 8.94 -2.31 0.29
CA THR A 30 8.45 -1.46 -0.81
C THR A 30 9.39 -1.55 -2.01
N ILE A 31 8.84 -1.91 -3.18
CA ILE A 31 9.58 -2.05 -4.44
C ILE A 31 9.30 -0.86 -5.36
N LYS A 32 8.03 -0.45 -5.47
CA LYS A 32 7.62 0.57 -6.42
C LYS A 32 6.38 1.32 -5.94
N LEU A 33 6.29 2.61 -6.27
CA LEU A 33 5.07 3.41 -6.09
C LEU A 33 4.42 3.67 -7.44
N ASP A 34 3.09 3.64 -7.50
CA ASP A 34 2.37 3.93 -8.74
C ASP A 34 2.43 5.43 -9.07
N TYR A 35 2.74 5.76 -10.33
CA TYR A 35 2.90 7.14 -10.77
C TYR A 35 1.61 7.96 -10.65
N HIS A 36 0.44 7.34 -10.81
CA HIS A 36 -0.86 8.01 -10.63
C HIS A 36 -1.10 8.38 -9.17
N THR A 37 -0.57 7.60 -8.24
CA THR A 37 -0.57 7.94 -6.81
C THR A 37 0.30 9.17 -6.57
N LEU A 38 1.53 9.18 -7.11
CA LEU A 38 2.46 10.30 -6.93
C LEU A 38 1.97 11.61 -7.58
N ASN A 39 1.18 11.52 -8.65
CA ASN A 39 0.72 12.69 -9.38
C ASN A 39 -0.52 13.36 -8.75
N GLN A 40 -1.03 12.86 -7.62
CA GLN A 40 -2.05 13.44 -6.71
C GLN A 40 -3.37 13.94 -7.34
N ARG A 41 -3.56 13.82 -8.66
CA ARG A 41 -4.54 14.64 -9.40
C ARG A 41 -5.97 14.12 -9.41
N ARG A 42 -6.27 12.94 -8.83
CA ARG A 42 -7.61 12.33 -8.70
C ARG A 42 -7.55 10.88 -8.17
N ALA A 43 -6.48 10.53 -7.46
CA ALA A 43 -6.25 9.15 -7.07
C ALA A 43 -7.27 8.74 -6.00
N LYS A 44 -8.25 7.91 -6.38
CA LYS A 44 -9.26 7.33 -5.47
C LYS A 44 -8.62 6.45 -4.37
N PHE A 45 -7.41 5.99 -4.60
CA PHE A 45 -6.64 5.13 -3.72
C PHE A 45 -5.15 5.35 -3.99
N ALA A 46 -4.31 5.12 -2.98
CA ALA A 46 -2.87 5.01 -3.19
C ALA A 46 -2.53 3.58 -3.59
N ARG A 47 -1.64 3.41 -4.57
CA ARG A 47 -1.20 2.11 -5.07
C ARG A 47 0.31 1.99 -5.00
N LEU A 48 0.79 0.88 -4.45
CA LEU A 48 2.21 0.58 -4.30
C LEU A 48 2.47 -0.93 -4.46
N ALA A 49 3.64 -1.26 -4.98
CA ALA A 49 4.12 -2.64 -5.07
C ALA A 49 5.06 -2.92 -3.91
N VAL A 50 4.75 -3.97 -3.16
CA VAL A 50 5.58 -4.46 -2.06
C VAL A 50 5.94 -5.91 -2.29
N GLU A 51 7.08 -6.32 -1.76
CA GLU A 51 7.45 -7.71 -1.63
C GLU A 51 6.98 -8.25 -0.28
N ILE A 52 6.09 -9.24 -0.33
CA ILE A 52 5.56 -9.95 0.84
C ILE A 52 5.97 -11.42 0.83
N ASP A 53 5.96 -12.00 2.02
CA ASP A 53 6.17 -13.43 2.26
C ASP A 53 4.80 -14.10 2.43
N LEU A 54 4.44 -15.02 1.52
CA LEU A 54 3.19 -15.77 1.58
C LEU A 54 3.19 -16.84 2.68
N GLY A 55 4.34 -17.15 3.28
CA GLY A 55 4.42 -18.00 4.47
C GLY A 55 3.93 -17.29 5.74
N LYS A 56 3.66 -15.98 5.68
CA LYS A 56 3.14 -15.18 6.78
C LYS A 56 1.70 -14.74 6.50
N PRO A 57 0.88 -14.56 7.55
CA PRO A 57 -0.47 -14.04 7.38
C PRO A 57 -0.41 -12.63 6.77
N LEU A 58 -1.29 -12.38 5.79
CA LEU A 58 -1.43 -11.07 5.17
C LEU A 58 -1.99 -10.06 6.18
N ILE A 59 -1.52 -8.81 6.10
CA ILE A 59 -1.95 -7.72 6.96
C ILE A 59 -3.17 -7.04 6.31
N PRO A 60 -4.39 -7.19 6.85
CA PRO A 60 -5.59 -6.65 6.21
C PRO A 60 -5.74 -5.13 6.43
N ARG A 61 -5.09 -4.58 7.47
CA ARG A 61 -5.19 -3.18 7.89
C ARG A 61 -3.90 -2.73 8.56
N VAL A 62 -3.52 -1.48 8.37
CA VAL A 62 -2.38 -0.85 9.05
C VAL A 62 -2.85 0.41 9.77
N HIS A 63 -2.23 0.72 10.90
CA HIS A 63 -2.55 1.91 11.67
C HIS A 63 -1.66 3.07 11.22
N ILE A 64 -2.27 4.13 10.67
CA ILE A 64 -1.58 5.29 10.10
C ILE A 64 -2.22 6.55 10.68
N ASP A 65 -1.41 7.40 11.31
CA ASP A 65 -1.83 8.70 11.84
C ASP A 65 -3.08 8.67 12.73
N GLY A 66 -3.24 7.62 13.54
CA GLY A 66 -4.39 7.45 14.44
C GLY A 66 -5.62 6.78 13.81
N GLU A 67 -5.57 6.43 12.52
CA GLU A 67 -6.66 5.76 11.82
C GLU A 67 -6.26 4.38 11.27
N TRP A 68 -7.24 3.48 11.17
CA TRP A 68 -7.06 2.17 10.55
C TRP A 68 -7.23 2.28 9.04
N GLN A 69 -6.12 2.18 8.31
CA GLN A 69 -6.12 2.11 6.86
C GLN A 69 -6.31 0.67 6.39
N LYS A 70 -7.34 0.43 5.56
CA LYS A 70 -7.55 -0.85 4.89
C LYS A 70 -6.46 -1.08 3.84
N VAL A 71 -5.96 -2.31 3.76
CA VAL A 71 -5.01 -2.77 2.74
C VAL A 71 -5.73 -3.79 1.86
N GLU A 72 -5.76 -3.54 0.56
CA GLU A 72 -6.28 -4.49 -0.43
C GLU A 72 -5.12 -5.01 -1.27
N TYR A 73 -5.00 -6.33 -1.37
CA TYR A 73 -3.96 -7.00 -2.14
C TYR A 73 -4.51 -7.37 -3.52
N GLU A 74 -3.81 -6.98 -4.57
CA GLU A 74 -4.15 -7.36 -5.94
C GLU A 74 -3.26 -8.50 -6.44
N ASN A 75 -3.84 -9.36 -7.30
CA ASN A 75 -3.14 -10.46 -7.96
C ASN A 75 -2.49 -11.45 -6.98
N LEU A 76 -3.11 -11.66 -5.81
CA LEU A 76 -2.75 -12.79 -4.97
C LEU A 76 -3.03 -14.09 -5.75
N PRO A 77 -2.13 -15.08 -5.72
CA PRO A 77 -2.45 -16.39 -6.24
C PRO A 77 -3.67 -16.94 -5.49
N GLU A 78 -4.68 -17.40 -6.23
CA GLU A 78 -5.79 -18.15 -5.66
C GLU A 78 -5.20 -19.45 -5.09
N VAL A 79 -5.19 -19.58 -3.77
CA VAL A 79 -4.68 -20.77 -3.07
C VAL A 79 -5.66 -21.92 -3.11
#